data_AF-A0A353D1B2-F1
#
_entry.id   AF-A0A353D1B2-F1
#
_cell.length_a   1.000
_cell.length_b   1.000
_cell.length_c   1.000
_cell.angle_alpha   90.00
_cell.angle_beta   90.00
_cell.angle_gamma   90.00
#
_symmetry.space_group_name_H-M   'P 1'
#
loop_
_entity.id
_entity.type
_entity.pdbx_description
1 polymer ?
#
loop_
_entity_poly.entity_id
_entity_poly.type
_entity_poly.pdbx_seq_one_letter_code
_entity_poly.pdbx_strand_id
1 'polypeptide(L)'
;MRIPTGILALLLPVTAIAQNYPGMGGSGMSESDMQNMMQQAQKMQTCMQGVDQSRLQAFEQRASKLEAEVKSLCRSGKRDDAQQEAIAFAQEISSNPDIRKIMECGEMMSGMMPKMPFTDQASGTDTSVKHVCDQ
;
A
#
# COMPACT_ATOMS: atom_id res chain seq x y z
N MET A 1 3.69 39.58 -54.31
CA MET A 1 5.00 38.88 -54.27
C MET A 1 5.99 39.74 -53.52
N ARG A 2 6.49 39.24 -52.38
CA ARG A 2 7.78 39.52 -51.70
C ARG A 2 7.66 39.02 -50.26
N ILE A 3 7.98 37.74 -50.05
CA ILE A 3 8.17 37.17 -48.72
C ILE A 3 9.63 37.49 -48.36
N PRO A 4 9.91 38.27 -47.31
CA PRO A 4 11.28 38.58 -46.94
C PRO A 4 11.94 37.33 -46.38
N THR A 5 13.03 36.97 -47.03
CA THR A 5 14.08 36.05 -46.60
C THR A 5 14.65 36.54 -45.27
N GLY A 6 14.15 35.98 -44.18
CA GLY A 6 14.68 36.20 -42.84
C GLY A 6 13.91 35.32 -41.87
N ILE A 7 14.63 34.61 -41.00
CA ILE A 7 14.13 33.58 -40.06
C ILE A 7 14.11 32.16 -40.66
N LEU A 8 15.24 31.75 -41.26
CA LEU A 8 15.63 30.34 -41.43
C LEU A 8 16.72 29.96 -40.39
N ALA A 9 16.51 30.27 -39.12
CA ALA A 9 17.51 29.97 -38.08
C ALA A 9 16.91 29.83 -36.67
N LEU A 10 15.89 28.98 -36.49
CA LEU A 10 15.44 28.61 -35.15
C LEU A 10 14.78 27.22 -35.12
N LEU A 11 15.52 26.22 -35.61
CA LEU A 11 15.34 24.82 -35.21
C LEU A 11 16.71 24.30 -34.79
N LEU A 12 17.22 24.84 -33.69
CA LEU A 12 18.26 24.19 -32.93
C LEU A 12 17.64 22.98 -32.23
N PRO A 13 18.19 21.77 -32.38
CA PRO A 13 17.77 20.63 -31.60
C PRO A 13 18.17 20.90 -30.15
N VAL A 14 17.17 20.96 -29.25
CA VAL A 14 17.42 20.90 -27.81
C VAL A 14 17.86 19.48 -27.48
N THR A 15 19.12 19.16 -27.80
CA THR A 15 19.79 17.98 -27.28
C THR A 15 20.39 18.34 -25.93
N ALA A 16 20.10 17.47 -24.95
CA ALA A 16 20.85 17.25 -23.72
C ALA A 16 20.67 18.25 -22.56
N ILE A 17 19.64 17.98 -21.75
CA ILE A 17 19.84 17.80 -20.30
C ILE A 17 18.94 16.65 -19.82
N ALA A 18 19.37 15.42 -20.09
CA ALA A 18 18.89 14.21 -19.43
C ALA A 18 19.98 13.74 -18.46
N GLN A 19 20.32 14.59 -17.51
CA GLN A 19 21.17 14.30 -16.35
C GLN A 19 20.67 15.24 -15.27
N ASN A 20 20.42 14.72 -14.07
CA ASN A 20 19.97 15.47 -12.89
C ASN A 20 18.44 15.59 -12.70
N TYR A 21 17.74 14.45 -12.71
CA TYR A 21 16.71 14.23 -11.70
C TYR A 21 17.37 13.44 -10.55
N PRO A 22 17.77 14.09 -9.45
CA PRO A 22 18.32 13.41 -8.30
C PRO A 22 17.16 12.70 -7.57
N GLY A 23 16.98 11.42 -7.88
CA GLY A 23 15.92 10.60 -7.29
C GLY A 23 15.70 9.22 -7.93
N MET A 24 16.24 8.96 -9.14
CA MET A 24 16.20 7.63 -9.77
C MET A 24 17.57 7.22 -10.32
N GLY A 25 18.61 7.33 -9.47
CA GLY A 25 19.89 6.68 -9.70
C GLY A 25 19.92 5.35 -8.95
N GLY A 26 20.19 4.25 -9.64
CA GLY A 26 20.36 2.96 -8.99
C GLY A 26 20.76 1.86 -9.96
N SER A 27 22.06 1.76 -10.24
CA SER A 27 22.69 0.51 -10.65
C SER A 27 22.18 -0.66 -9.80
N GLY A 28 21.77 -1.78 -10.41
CA GLY A 28 21.74 -3.08 -9.70
C GLY A 28 20.45 -3.90 -9.67
N MET A 29 19.57 -3.83 -10.67
CA MET A 29 18.58 -4.91 -10.87
C MET A 29 19.03 -5.79 -12.04
N SER A 30 19.31 -7.06 -11.77
CA SER A 30 19.64 -8.02 -12.82
C SER A 30 18.42 -8.32 -13.70
N GLU A 31 18.64 -8.80 -14.92
CA GLU A 31 17.53 -9.25 -15.78
C GLU A 31 16.70 -10.36 -15.12
N SER A 32 17.34 -11.22 -14.33
CA SER A 32 16.68 -12.21 -13.49
C SER A 32 15.80 -11.59 -12.40
N ASP A 33 16.21 -10.47 -11.79
CA ASP A 33 15.40 -9.78 -10.79
C ASP A 33 14.15 -9.17 -11.41
N MET A 34 14.27 -8.59 -12.62
CA MET A 34 13.12 -8.08 -13.38
C MET A 34 12.15 -9.20 -13.78
N GLN A 35 12.65 -10.35 -14.24
CA GLN A 35 11.78 -11.49 -14.57
C GLN A 35 11.07 -12.06 -13.34
N ASN A 36 11.79 -12.19 -12.21
CA ASN A 36 11.20 -12.61 -10.94
C ASN A 36 10.11 -11.64 -10.47
N MET A 37 10.32 -10.34 -10.63
CA MET A 37 9.31 -9.33 -10.29
C MET A 37 8.07 -9.44 -11.19
N MET A 38 8.25 -9.63 -12.51
CA MET A 38 7.12 -9.83 -13.43
C MET A 38 6.31 -11.08 -13.10
N GLN A 39 6.96 -12.21 -12.82
CA GLN A 39 6.25 -13.44 -12.45
C GLN A 39 5.45 -13.28 -11.15
N GLN A 40 6.01 -12.59 -10.16
CA GLN A 40 5.31 -12.31 -8.90
C GLN A 40 4.12 -11.36 -9.11
N ALA A 41 4.27 -10.33 -9.95
CA ALA A 41 3.17 -9.44 -10.31
C ALA A 41 2.01 -10.20 -10.99
N GLN A 42 2.31 -11.13 -11.89
CA GLN A 42 1.28 -11.98 -12.52
C GLN A 42 0.56 -12.89 -11.52
N LYS A 43 1.30 -13.49 -10.57
CA LYS A 43 0.72 -14.29 -9.49
C LYS A 43 -0.22 -13.44 -8.62
N MET A 44 0.19 -12.24 -8.27
CA MET A 44 -0.65 -11.29 -7.52
C MET A 44 -1.92 -10.92 -8.30
N GLN A 45 -1.77 -10.56 -9.58
CA GLN A 45 -2.90 -10.20 -10.43
C GLN A 45 -3.91 -11.34 -10.52
N THR A 46 -3.42 -12.57 -10.63
CA THR A 46 -4.27 -13.78 -10.65
C THR A 46 -4.95 -14.00 -9.30
N CYS A 47 -4.25 -13.79 -8.18
CA CYS A 47 -4.82 -13.91 -6.84
C CYS A 47 -5.95 -12.89 -6.60
N MET A 48 -5.73 -11.65 -7.04
CA MET A 48 -6.66 -10.53 -6.90
C MET A 48 -7.84 -10.59 -7.89
N GLN A 49 -7.76 -11.34 -9.00
CA GLN A 49 -8.85 -11.46 -9.97
C GLN A 49 -10.15 -11.98 -9.35
N GLY A 50 -10.07 -12.74 -8.26
CA GLY A 50 -11.24 -13.22 -7.54
C GLY A 50 -11.57 -12.43 -6.28
N VAL A 51 -11.06 -11.21 -6.13
CA VAL A 51 -11.40 -10.27 -5.05
C VAL A 51 -12.43 -9.27 -5.58
N ASP A 52 -13.53 -9.11 -4.85
CA ASP A 52 -14.57 -8.15 -5.21
C ASP A 52 -14.13 -6.73 -4.84
N GLN A 53 -13.89 -5.90 -5.84
CA GLN A 53 -13.41 -4.53 -5.66
C GLN A 53 -14.43 -3.66 -4.90
N SER A 54 -15.74 -3.91 -5.05
CA SER A 54 -16.77 -3.16 -4.33
C SER A 54 -16.76 -3.49 -2.84
N ARG A 55 -16.52 -4.76 -2.49
CA ARG A 55 -16.36 -5.18 -1.08
C ARG A 55 -15.09 -4.63 -0.46
N LEU A 56 -14.01 -4.52 -1.24
CA LEU A 56 -12.78 -3.89 -0.81
C LEU A 56 -12.98 -2.39 -0.49
N GLN A 57 -13.66 -1.66 -1.36
CA GLN A 57 -13.99 -0.24 -1.12
C GLN A 57 -14.88 -0.06 0.11
N ALA A 58 -15.89 -0.93 0.29
CA ALA A 58 -16.75 -0.89 1.47
C ALA A 58 -15.96 -1.16 2.75
N PHE A 59 -15.03 -2.12 2.71
CA PHE A 59 -14.15 -2.43 3.82
C PHE A 59 -13.20 -1.26 4.15
N GLU A 60 -12.61 -0.61 3.13
CA GLU A 60 -11.78 0.59 3.30
C GLU A 60 -12.56 1.70 4.01
N GLN A 61 -13.78 2.00 3.56
CA GLN A 61 -14.65 2.99 4.19
C GLN A 61 -14.98 2.63 5.65
N ARG A 62 -15.28 1.35 5.93
CA ARG A 62 -15.55 0.84 7.29
C ARG A 62 -14.31 1.01 8.18
N ALA A 63 -13.12 0.70 7.67
CA ALA A 63 -11.86 0.84 8.39
C ALA A 63 -11.56 2.31 8.71
N SER A 64 -11.71 3.23 7.74
CA SER A 64 -11.53 4.67 7.97
C SER A 64 -12.51 5.21 9.01
N LYS A 65 -13.78 4.77 8.97
CA LYS A 65 -14.78 5.18 9.97
C LYS A 65 -14.40 4.68 11.37
N LEU A 66 -13.98 3.42 11.48
CA LEU A 66 -13.52 2.84 12.74
C LEU A 66 -12.33 3.61 13.31
N GLU A 67 -11.34 3.93 12.47
CA GLU A 67 -10.16 4.67 12.89
C GLU A 67 -10.54 6.02 13.50
N ALA A 68 -11.46 6.76 12.85
CA ALA A 68 -11.96 8.02 13.35
C ALA A 68 -12.73 7.85 14.68
N GLU A 69 -13.54 6.80 14.79
CA GLU A 69 -14.31 6.48 16.00
C GLU A 69 -13.41 6.11 17.18
N VAL A 70 -12.48 5.18 17.00
CA VAL A 70 -11.49 4.78 17.99
C VAL A 70 -10.66 5.99 18.44
N LYS A 71 -10.17 6.82 17.52
CA LYS A 71 -9.46 8.06 17.86
C LYS A 71 -10.33 9.03 18.65
N SER A 72 -11.62 9.12 18.34
CA SER A 72 -12.57 9.96 19.09
C SER A 72 -12.79 9.43 20.51
N LEU A 73 -12.99 8.13 20.66
CA LEU A 73 -13.16 7.45 21.95
C LEU A 73 -11.92 7.63 22.83
N CYS A 74 -10.73 7.40 22.27
CA CYS A 74 -9.46 7.62 22.96
C CYS A 74 -9.29 9.07 23.45
N ARG A 75 -9.55 10.07 22.58
CA ARG A 75 -9.48 11.49 22.96
C ARG A 75 -10.51 11.89 24.02
N SER A 76 -11.63 11.17 24.08
CA SER A 76 -12.69 11.39 25.07
C SER A 76 -12.45 10.64 26.38
N GLY A 77 -11.31 9.95 26.54
CA GLY A 77 -10.98 9.15 27.72
C GLY A 77 -11.71 7.80 27.79
N LYS A 78 -12.50 7.45 26.78
CA LYS A 78 -13.26 6.19 26.68
C LYS A 78 -12.36 5.07 26.14
N ARG A 79 -11.35 4.72 26.93
CA ARG A 79 -10.31 3.76 26.54
C ARG A 79 -10.89 2.37 26.29
N ASP A 80 -11.65 1.83 27.23
CA ASP A 80 -12.22 0.49 27.11
C ASP A 80 -13.17 0.35 25.91
N ASP A 81 -14.03 1.36 25.67
CA ASP A 81 -14.90 1.40 24.49
C ASP A 81 -14.09 1.37 23.19
N ALA A 82 -12.99 2.14 23.12
CA ALA A 82 -12.10 2.16 21.96
C ALA A 82 -11.46 0.79 21.70
N GLN A 83 -11.01 0.13 22.77
CA GLN A 83 -10.41 -1.20 22.71
C GLN A 83 -11.43 -2.25 22.26
N GLN A 84 -12.65 -2.18 22.79
CA GLN A 84 -13.72 -3.10 22.43
C GLN A 84 -14.08 -2.97 20.94
N GLU A 85 -14.21 -1.74 20.43
CA GLU A 85 -14.52 -1.49 19.02
C GLU A 85 -13.38 -1.98 18.10
N ALA A 86 -12.12 -1.79 18.52
CA ALA A 86 -10.96 -2.32 17.80
C ALA A 86 -10.93 -3.87 17.78
N ILE A 87 -11.24 -4.53 18.90
CA ILE A 87 -11.33 -6.00 18.98
C ILE A 87 -12.47 -6.53 18.10
N ALA A 88 -13.65 -5.88 18.14
CA ALA A 88 -14.78 -6.27 17.32
C ALA A 88 -14.44 -6.19 15.83
N PHE A 89 -13.75 -5.13 15.41
CA PHE A 89 -13.29 -5.01 14.03
C PHE A 89 -12.21 -6.04 13.66
N ALA A 90 -11.29 -6.35 14.57
CA ALA A 90 -10.32 -7.43 14.34
C ALA A 90 -11.02 -8.79 14.14
N GLN A 91 -12.11 -9.05 14.87
CA GLN A 91 -12.94 -10.24 14.68
C GLN A 91 -13.66 -10.21 13.32
N GLU A 92 -14.21 -9.06 12.91
CA GLU A 92 -14.80 -8.85 11.58
C GLU A 92 -13.79 -9.17 10.47
N ILE A 93 -12.57 -8.63 10.55
CA ILE A 93 -11.47 -8.96 9.64
C ILE A 93 -11.19 -10.45 9.62
N SER A 94 -11.04 -11.05 10.80
CA SER A 94 -10.68 -12.47 10.92
C SER A 94 -11.75 -13.39 10.35
N SER A 95 -13.00 -12.98 10.33
CA SER A 95 -14.14 -13.78 9.84
C SER A 95 -14.51 -13.47 8.40
N ASN A 96 -13.98 -12.40 7.81
CA ASN A 96 -14.28 -11.99 6.44
C ASN A 96 -13.45 -12.78 5.41
N PRO A 97 -14.10 -13.59 4.54
CA PRO A 97 -13.39 -14.43 3.56
C PRO A 97 -12.67 -13.62 2.48
N ASP A 98 -13.15 -12.42 2.15
CA ASP A 98 -12.50 -11.56 1.16
C ASP A 98 -11.20 -10.98 1.70
N ILE A 99 -11.21 -10.57 2.96
CA ILE A 99 -10.02 -10.04 3.63
C ILE A 99 -9.00 -11.15 3.84
N ARG A 100 -9.43 -12.36 4.22
CA ARG A 100 -8.54 -13.53 4.26
C ARG A 100 -7.85 -13.77 2.91
N LYS A 101 -8.61 -13.77 1.83
CA LYS A 101 -8.04 -13.94 0.48
C LYS A 101 -7.04 -12.85 0.12
N ILE A 102 -7.32 -11.60 0.48
CA ILE A 102 -6.39 -10.48 0.28
C ILE A 102 -5.12 -10.66 1.10
N MET A 103 -5.24 -11.06 2.38
CA MET A 103 -4.09 -11.35 3.24
C MET A 103 -3.24 -12.49 2.67
N GLU A 104 -3.86 -13.57 2.22
CA GLU A 104 -3.18 -14.69 1.54
C GLU A 104 -2.46 -14.21 0.26
N CYS A 105 -3.10 -13.34 -0.54
CA CYS A 105 -2.46 -12.72 -1.70
C CYS A 105 -1.22 -11.91 -1.30
N GLY A 106 -1.29 -11.16 -0.20
CA GLY A 106 -0.20 -10.35 0.34
C GLY A 106 0.93 -11.16 0.96
N GLU A 107 0.62 -12.27 1.65
CA GLU A 107 1.61 -13.17 2.26
C GLU A 107 2.53 -13.83 1.22
N MET A 108 2.02 -14.08 0.00
CA MET A 108 2.86 -14.52 -1.12
C MET A 108 3.96 -13.52 -1.48
N MET A 109 3.87 -12.27 -1.01
CA MET A 109 4.88 -11.21 -1.17
C MET A 109 5.56 -10.82 0.15
N SER A 110 5.35 -11.56 1.24
CA SER A 110 5.95 -11.31 2.56
C SER A 110 7.48 -11.25 2.56
N GLY A 111 8.14 -11.86 1.57
CA GLY A 111 9.58 -11.76 1.34
C GLY A 111 10.06 -10.44 0.72
N MET A 112 9.15 -9.58 0.24
CA MET A 112 9.45 -8.29 -0.41
C MET A 112 8.78 -7.09 0.28
N MET A 113 7.74 -7.30 1.09
CA MET A 113 7.16 -6.22 1.90
C MET A 113 7.94 -6.04 3.21
N PRO A 114 8.27 -4.80 3.63
CA PRO A 114 8.76 -4.57 4.98
C PRO A 114 7.75 -5.14 5.97
N LYS A 115 8.24 -5.85 7.00
CA LYS A 115 7.40 -6.38 8.08
C LYS A 115 6.45 -5.28 8.56
N MET A 116 5.16 -5.46 8.28
CA MET A 116 4.15 -4.57 8.81
C MET A 116 4.11 -4.78 10.33
N PRO A 117 4.10 -3.73 11.16
CA PRO A 117 4.13 -3.86 12.63
C PRO A 117 2.94 -4.63 13.22
N PHE A 118 1.97 -5.03 12.39
CA PHE A 118 0.81 -5.82 12.75
C PHE A 118 0.99 -7.34 12.57
N THR A 119 2.00 -7.81 11.83
CA THR A 119 2.16 -9.27 11.58
C THR A 119 2.81 -10.01 12.75
N ASP A 120 3.68 -9.34 13.52
CA ASP A 120 4.26 -9.95 14.73
C ASP A 120 3.22 -10.08 15.87
N GLN A 121 2.09 -9.34 15.82
CA GLN A 121 0.98 -9.47 16.76
C GLN A 121 0.11 -10.72 16.51
N ALA A 122 0.10 -11.25 15.27
CA ALA A 122 -0.50 -12.54 14.97
C ALA A 122 0.38 -13.73 15.41
N SER A 123 1.66 -13.46 15.68
CA SER A 123 2.69 -14.45 15.99
C SER A 123 3.16 -14.35 17.44
N GLY A 124 2.23 -14.32 18.40
CA GLY A 124 2.36 -14.95 19.73
C GLY A 124 3.61 -14.73 20.62
N THR A 125 4.47 -13.74 20.41
CA THR A 125 5.66 -13.52 21.28
C THR A 125 6.00 -12.05 21.48
N ASP A 126 5.09 -11.28 22.08
CA ASP A 126 5.42 -10.23 23.07
C ASP A 126 4.12 -9.68 23.69
N THR A 127 3.69 -10.30 24.80
CA THR A 127 2.44 -9.99 25.51
C THR A 127 2.58 -8.77 26.41
N SER A 128 2.87 -7.62 25.84
CA SER A 128 2.32 -6.37 26.37
C SER A 128 1.29 -5.92 25.36
N VAL A 129 0.03 -6.35 25.56
CA VAL A 129 -1.09 -5.89 24.74
C VAL A 129 -1.19 -4.39 24.93
N LYS A 130 -0.56 -3.63 24.02
CA LYS A 130 -0.65 -2.18 24.01
C LYS A 130 -2.12 -1.85 23.74
N HIS A 131 -2.67 -0.99 24.59
CA HIS A 131 -4.04 -0.54 24.42
C HIS A 131 -4.12 0.30 23.14
N VAL A 132 -5.23 0.22 22.39
CA VAL A 132 -5.36 0.88 21.08
C VAL A 132 -5.14 2.40 21.14
N CYS A 133 -5.43 3.01 22.29
CA CYS A 133 -5.19 4.44 22.56
C CYS A 133 -3.74 4.83 22.86
N ASP A 134 -2.82 3.85 23.00
CA ASP A 134 -1.39 4.08 23.28
C ASP A 134 -0.51 3.88 22.03
N GLN A 135 -1.15 3.74 20.86
CA GLN A 135 -0.52 3.57 19.54
C GLN A 135 -0.25 4.91 18.87
#